data_AF-D6U7Y6-F1
#
_entry.id   AF-D6U7Y6-F1
#
_cell.length_a   1.000
_cell.length_b   1.000
_cell.length_c   1.000
_cell.angle_alpha   90.00
_cell.angle_beta   90.00
_cell.angle_gamma   90.00
#
_symmetry.space_group_name_H-M   'P 1'
#
loop_
_entity.id
_entity.type
_entity.pdbx_description
1 polymer ?
#
loop_
_entity_poly.entity_id
_entity_poly.type
_entity_poly.pdbx_seq_one_letter_code
_entity_poly.pdbx_strand_id
1 'polypeptide(L)'
;MTGYDWTCQACGNKEPGVRFPVLEKLPDGEQRQIMICENCEPQFERVMYLLRRFDGQLFPIEEGKAPLPQWRNDAPLHYTHNHIIYYMLEQKIAGLDEQERSIYLREHAVDSARLPLDDFPLVEDFEVSLETVVARHNMQKMLVPYFTARLYSPSHGSLGSFSGRIQSDYMCRSDFVIPHGDFTLPYYDLEQGVDLLIMEDDRFVYVLSGDWENHNSGQLYVWQRIENYYDSWVKIKREAYYSAWENAILQSRAFHGKEGSC
;
A
#
# COMPACT_ATOMS: atom_id res chain seq x y z
N MET A 1 1.99 19.53 -14.40
CA MET A 1 1.34 19.93 -13.14
C MET A 1 -0.15 20.09 -13.39
N THR A 2 -0.93 19.04 -13.18
CA THR A 2 -2.37 19.16 -12.98
C THR A 2 -2.56 19.86 -11.63
N GLY A 3 -2.94 21.14 -11.66
CA GLY A 3 -3.23 21.87 -10.43
C GLY A 3 -4.48 21.28 -9.81
N TYR A 4 -4.33 20.33 -8.88
CA TYR A 4 -5.44 19.86 -8.07
C TYR A 4 -5.96 21.08 -7.28
N ASP A 5 -7.23 21.43 -7.52
CA ASP A 5 -7.90 22.49 -6.77
C ASP A 5 -8.24 21.94 -5.38
N TRP A 6 -7.47 22.37 -4.37
CA TRP A 6 -7.66 21.99 -2.98
C TRP A 6 -8.76 22.79 -2.30
N THR A 7 -9.59 23.54 -3.02
CA THR A 7 -10.69 24.33 -2.44
C THR A 7 -11.76 23.41 -1.85
N CYS A 8 -12.13 23.62 -0.58
CA CYS A 8 -13.28 22.97 0.04
C CYS A 8 -14.56 23.34 -0.73
N GLN A 9 -15.26 22.35 -1.28
CA GLN A 9 -16.44 22.61 -2.12
C GLN A 9 -17.66 23.08 -1.32
N ALA A 10 -17.67 22.92 0.00
CA ALA A 10 -18.76 23.36 0.87
C ALA A 10 -18.60 24.82 1.35
N CYS A 11 -17.42 25.23 1.79
CA CYS A 11 -17.18 26.56 2.38
C CYS A 11 -16.25 27.46 1.57
N GLY A 12 -15.65 26.96 0.48
CA GLY A 12 -14.70 27.71 -0.34
C GLY A 12 -13.32 27.92 0.31
N ASN A 13 -13.04 27.31 1.47
CA ASN A 13 -11.72 27.44 2.10
C ASN A 13 -10.63 26.85 1.20
N LYS A 14 -9.58 27.63 0.92
CA LYS A 14 -8.44 27.26 0.08
C LYS A 14 -7.21 26.85 0.89
N GLU A 15 -7.25 26.95 2.21
CA GLU A 15 -6.11 26.60 3.05
C GLU A 15 -5.70 25.14 2.83
N PRO A 16 -4.40 24.87 2.63
CA PRO A 16 -3.90 23.51 2.50
C PRO A 16 -4.25 22.72 3.76
N GLY A 17 -4.75 21.50 3.59
CA GLY A 17 -5.15 20.63 4.67
C GLY A 17 -5.79 19.35 4.14
N VAL A 18 -6.05 18.39 5.03
CA VAL A 18 -6.72 17.14 4.68
C VAL A 18 -8.07 17.45 4.04
N ARG A 19 -8.40 16.72 2.97
CA ARG A 19 -9.67 16.81 2.28
C ARG A 19 -10.38 15.47 2.38
N PHE A 20 -11.65 15.52 2.75
CA PHE A 20 -12.48 14.36 2.93
C PHE A 20 -13.47 14.28 1.78
N PRO A 21 -13.53 13.16 1.06
CA PRO A 21 -14.62 12.89 0.14
C PRO A 21 -15.88 12.56 0.92
N VAL A 22 -16.96 13.26 0.59
CA VAL A 22 -18.27 13.06 1.21
C VAL A 22 -19.37 13.07 0.15
N LEU A 23 -20.56 12.61 0.53
CA LEU A 23 -21.75 12.70 -0.31
C LEU A 23 -22.56 13.96 0.01
N GLU A 24 -22.82 14.74 -1.03
CA GLU A 24 -23.81 15.82 -1.01
C GLU A 24 -25.10 15.31 -1.66
N LYS A 25 -26.23 15.48 -0.95
CA LYS A 25 -27.57 15.23 -1.50
C LYS A 25 -28.05 16.49 -2.23
N LEU A 26 -28.41 16.32 -3.50
CA LEU A 26 -28.95 17.38 -4.35
C LEU A 26 -30.47 17.53 -4.15
N PRO A 27 -31.07 18.67 -4.55
CA PRO A 27 -32.50 18.93 -4.36
C PRO A 27 -33.44 17.92 -5.05
N ASP A 28 -32.98 17.25 -6.10
CA ASP A 28 -33.69 16.21 -6.84
C ASP A 28 -33.55 14.81 -6.19
N GLY A 29 -32.80 14.69 -5.10
CA GLY A 29 -32.51 13.44 -4.42
C GLY A 29 -31.29 12.69 -4.98
N GLU A 30 -30.65 13.20 -6.03
CA GLU A 30 -29.38 12.65 -6.51
C GLU A 30 -28.25 12.90 -5.50
N GLN A 31 -27.18 12.11 -5.61
CA GLN A 31 -26.00 12.26 -4.78
C GLN A 31 -24.77 12.50 -5.65
N ARG A 32 -23.91 13.43 -5.22
CA ARG A 32 -22.58 13.62 -5.81
C ARG A 32 -21.49 13.60 -4.74
N GLN A 33 -20.31 13.13 -5.15
CA GLN A 33 -19.13 13.19 -4.31
C GLN A 33 -18.53 14.59 -4.39
N ILE A 34 -18.23 15.17 -3.23
CA ILE A 34 -17.50 16.43 -3.11
C ILE A 34 -16.32 16.27 -2.13
N MET A 35 -15.28 17.08 -2.29
CA MET A 35 -14.14 17.18 -1.39
C MET A 35 -14.33 18.37 -0.44
N ILE A 36 -14.29 18.11 0.86
CA ILE A 36 -14.49 19.15 1.89
C ILE A 36 -13.36 19.17 2.91
N CYS A 37 -13.22 20.28 3.64
CA CYS A 37 -12.25 20.40 4.73
C CYS A 37 -12.75 19.76 6.04
N GLU A 38 -11.84 19.54 6.98
CA GLU A 38 -12.13 19.00 8.33
C GLU A 38 -13.25 19.74 9.07
N ASN A 39 -13.33 21.07 8.93
CA ASN A 39 -14.36 21.86 9.62
C ASN A 39 -15.77 21.63 9.04
N CYS A 40 -15.87 21.28 7.77
CA CYS A 40 -17.14 20.97 7.12
C CYS A 40 -17.51 19.49 7.31
N GLU A 41 -16.53 18.61 7.51
CA GLU A 41 -16.69 17.16 7.52
C GLU A 41 -17.81 16.63 8.42
N PRO A 42 -17.99 17.12 9.67
CA PRO A 42 -19.06 16.65 10.55
C PRO A 42 -20.50 16.87 10.04
N GLN A 43 -20.69 17.68 8.99
CA GLN A 43 -22.00 18.01 8.42
C GLN A 43 -22.42 17.07 7.28
N PHE A 44 -21.55 16.17 6.84
CA PHE A 44 -21.77 15.35 5.67
C PHE A 44 -21.63 13.85 5.97
N GLU A 45 -22.27 13.03 5.14
CA GLU A 45 -22.10 11.59 5.19
C GLU A 45 -20.82 11.20 4.44
N ARG A 46 -19.94 10.41 5.09
CA ARG A 46 -18.72 9.90 4.44
C ARG A 46 -19.07 8.91 3.32
N VAL A 47 -18.23 8.87 2.29
CA VAL A 47 -18.36 7.86 1.24
C VAL A 47 -17.98 6.49 1.83
N MET A 48 -18.87 5.52 1.66
CA MET A 48 -18.62 4.14 2.05
C MET A 48 -18.40 3.29 0.80
N TYR A 49 -17.35 2.50 0.81
CA TYR A 49 -17.07 1.47 -0.17
C TYR A 49 -17.47 0.11 0.38
N LEU A 50 -17.86 -0.80 -0.51
CA LEU A 50 -18.00 -2.22 -0.19
C LEU A 50 -16.77 -2.94 -0.72
N LEU A 51 -15.91 -3.40 0.18
CA LEU A 51 -14.76 -4.23 -0.18
C LEU A 51 -15.20 -5.69 -0.20
N ARG A 52 -14.69 -6.44 -1.18
CA ARG A 52 -14.82 -7.88 -1.28
C ARG A 52 -13.43 -8.52 -1.24
N ARG A 53 -13.23 -9.46 -0.32
CA ARG A 53 -12.10 -10.38 -0.33
C ARG A 53 -12.41 -11.59 -1.21
N PHE A 54 -11.37 -12.21 -1.77
CA PHE A 54 -11.54 -13.36 -2.68
C PHE A 54 -12.07 -14.62 -1.99
N ASP A 55 -12.04 -14.67 -0.66
CA ASP A 55 -12.76 -15.68 0.15
C ASP A 55 -14.29 -15.47 0.19
N GLY A 56 -14.79 -14.40 -0.43
CA GLY A 56 -16.20 -14.05 -0.53
C GLY A 56 -16.70 -13.13 0.58
N GLN A 57 -15.87 -12.77 1.56
CA GLN A 57 -16.26 -11.84 2.62
C GLN A 57 -16.48 -10.43 2.05
N LEU A 58 -17.55 -9.79 2.51
CA LEU A 58 -17.90 -8.41 2.20
C LEU A 58 -17.87 -7.57 3.47
N PHE A 59 -17.26 -6.39 3.39
CA PHE A 59 -17.26 -5.47 4.52
C PHE A 59 -17.29 -4.02 4.04
N PRO A 60 -18.07 -3.16 4.72
CA PRO A 60 -18.08 -1.74 4.42
C PRO A 60 -16.78 -1.12 4.92
N ILE A 61 -16.15 -0.31 4.08
CA ILE A 61 -14.97 0.48 4.44
C ILE A 61 -15.26 1.93 4.13
N GLU A 62 -14.78 2.82 4.98
CA GLU A 62 -14.89 4.25 4.75
C GLU A 62 -13.80 4.69 3.77
N GLU A 63 -14.11 5.61 2.86
CA GLU A 63 -13.11 6.15 1.94
C GLU A 63 -11.95 6.79 2.70
N GLY A 64 -10.72 6.38 2.39
CA GLY A 64 -9.52 6.84 3.07
C GLY A 64 -9.24 6.14 4.42
N LYS A 65 -9.99 5.10 4.79
CA LYS A 65 -9.62 4.22 5.91
C LYS A 65 -9.08 2.88 5.41
N ALA A 66 -8.12 2.35 6.15
CA ALA A 66 -7.63 1.00 5.93
C ALA A 66 -8.78 -0.01 6.09
N PRO A 67 -8.93 -0.97 5.16
CA PRO A 67 -10.01 -1.94 5.15
C PRO A 67 -9.98 -2.92 6.34
N LEU A 68 -8.79 -3.16 6.90
CA LEU A 68 -8.55 -4.13 7.95
C LEU A 68 -7.69 -3.49 9.04
N PRO A 69 -7.79 -3.95 10.31
CA PRO A 69 -6.86 -3.54 11.35
C PRO A 69 -5.42 -3.74 10.87
N GLN A 70 -4.62 -2.68 10.96
CA GLN A 70 -3.20 -2.76 10.63
C GLN A 70 -2.44 -3.31 11.83
N TRP A 71 -1.60 -4.31 11.60
CA TRP A 71 -0.66 -4.79 12.59
C TRP A 71 0.36 -3.69 12.90
N ARG A 72 0.50 -3.36 14.18
CA ARG A 72 1.54 -2.47 14.67
C ARG A 72 2.25 -3.15 15.81
N ASN A 73 3.58 -3.10 15.79
CA ASN A 73 4.38 -3.59 16.90
C ASN A 73 4.27 -2.62 18.08
N ASP A 74 4.32 -3.14 19.31
CA ASP A 74 4.17 -2.34 20.53
C ASP A 74 5.22 -1.22 20.67
N ALA A 75 6.40 -1.42 20.06
CA ALA A 75 7.47 -0.45 19.99
C ALA A 75 7.88 -0.22 18.53
N PRO A 76 8.14 1.04 18.14
CA PRO A 76 8.65 1.34 16.81
C PRO A 76 10.03 0.70 16.63
N LEU A 77 10.31 0.28 15.40
CA LEU A 77 11.64 -0.20 15.07
C LEU A 77 12.59 1.00 14.99
N HIS A 78 13.58 1.04 15.88
CA HIS A 78 14.65 2.05 15.86
C HIS A 78 15.66 1.79 14.75
N TYR A 79 15.17 1.83 13.52
CA TYR A 79 15.94 1.64 12.30
C TYR A 79 15.76 2.85 11.41
N THR A 80 16.80 3.13 10.63
CA THR A 80 16.80 4.26 9.71
C THR A 80 17.28 3.79 8.37
N HIS A 81 16.46 4.03 7.36
CA HIS A 81 16.70 3.57 6.01
C HIS A 81 16.53 4.71 5.02
N ASN A 82 17.39 4.75 4.01
CA ASN A 82 17.19 5.66 2.89
C ASN A 82 16.27 4.95 1.89
N HIS A 83 15.04 5.41 1.82
CA HIS A 83 14.06 4.88 0.86
C HIS A 83 14.29 5.43 -0.54
N ILE A 84 14.03 4.58 -1.53
CA ILE A 84 14.06 4.99 -2.93
C ILE A 84 12.61 5.29 -3.38
N ILE A 85 12.30 6.57 -3.66
CA ILE A 85 10.95 7.00 -4.06
C ILE A 85 10.80 6.99 -5.58
N TYR A 86 9.76 6.30 -6.08
CA TYR A 86 9.48 6.05 -7.49
C TYR A 86 9.56 7.28 -8.42
N TYR A 87 8.89 8.39 -8.09
CA TYR A 87 8.84 9.57 -8.97
C TYR A 87 10.23 10.17 -9.24
N MET A 88 11.17 10.00 -8.30
CA MET A 88 12.53 10.52 -8.44
C MET A 88 13.42 9.58 -9.27
N LEU A 89 13.04 8.32 -9.40
CA LEU A 89 13.78 7.29 -10.13
C LEU A 89 13.56 7.29 -11.63
N GLU A 90 12.30 7.42 -12.06
CA GLU A 90 11.95 7.50 -13.48
C GLU A 90 12.68 8.67 -14.15
N GLN A 91 12.99 9.72 -13.37
CA GLN A 91 13.74 10.89 -13.84
C GLN A 91 15.26 10.82 -13.60
N LYS A 92 15.74 10.20 -12.51
CA LYS A 92 17.18 10.17 -12.19
C LYS A 92 17.89 8.88 -12.58
N ILE A 93 17.38 7.70 -12.20
CA ILE A 93 18.08 6.42 -12.45
C ILE A 93 18.03 5.99 -13.91
N ALA A 94 16.96 6.30 -14.64
CA ALA A 94 16.91 6.03 -16.08
C ALA A 94 18.03 6.75 -16.86
N GLY A 95 18.59 7.83 -16.30
CA GLY A 95 19.72 8.57 -16.85
C GLY A 95 21.09 8.24 -16.23
N LEU A 96 21.15 7.42 -15.18
CA LEU A 96 22.42 7.01 -14.58
C LEU A 96 23.07 5.91 -15.42
N ASP A 97 24.40 5.91 -15.48
CA ASP A 97 25.13 4.77 -16.00
C ASP A 97 25.10 3.57 -15.02
N GLU A 98 25.59 2.41 -15.48
CA GLU A 98 25.60 1.18 -14.68
C GLU A 98 26.38 1.33 -13.36
N GLN A 99 27.48 2.10 -13.38
CA GLN A 99 28.32 2.31 -12.22
C GLN A 99 27.64 3.23 -11.20
N GLU A 100 27.08 4.35 -11.66
CA GLU A 100 26.30 5.28 -10.85
C GLU A 100 25.09 4.59 -10.23
N ARG A 101 24.37 3.78 -11.01
CA ARG A 101 23.25 2.98 -10.52
C ARG A 101 23.70 1.98 -9.46
N SER A 102 24.84 1.30 -9.65
CA SER A 102 25.37 0.36 -8.66
C SER A 102 25.76 1.04 -7.35
N ILE A 103 26.41 2.21 -7.42
CA ILE A 103 26.74 3.02 -6.23
C ILE A 103 25.46 3.44 -5.52
N TYR A 104 24.51 3.99 -6.27
CA TYR A 104 23.24 4.45 -5.73
C TYR A 104 22.48 3.32 -5.02
N LEU A 105 22.34 2.15 -5.64
CA LEU A 105 21.67 1.01 -5.00
C LEU A 105 22.40 0.55 -3.74
N ARG A 106 23.74 0.55 -3.73
CA ARG A 106 24.54 0.18 -2.56
C ARG A 106 24.38 1.14 -1.39
N GLU A 107 24.25 2.43 -1.65
CA GLU A 107 23.98 3.45 -0.62
C GLU A 107 22.59 3.31 0.02
N HIS A 108 21.69 2.55 -0.61
CA HIS A 108 20.33 2.26 -0.14
C HIS A 108 20.17 0.78 0.26
N ALA A 109 21.27 0.06 0.44
CA ALA A 109 21.27 -1.29 1.01
C ALA A 109 20.82 -1.27 2.48
N VAL A 110 20.24 -2.38 2.94
CA VAL A 110 19.82 -2.58 4.33
C VAL A 110 21.03 -2.91 5.19
N ASP A 111 21.21 -2.15 6.27
CA ASP A 111 22.21 -2.47 7.28
C ASP A 111 21.65 -3.52 8.24
N SER A 112 21.78 -4.80 7.87
CA SER A 112 21.28 -5.92 8.65
C SER A 112 21.93 -6.03 10.04
N ALA A 113 23.13 -5.49 10.23
CA ALA A 113 23.79 -5.48 11.54
C ALA A 113 23.10 -4.54 12.54
N ARG A 114 22.26 -3.62 12.06
CA ARG A 114 21.47 -2.68 12.87
C ARG A 114 20.02 -3.13 13.03
N LEU A 115 19.64 -4.26 12.44
CA LEU A 115 18.33 -4.85 12.59
C LEU A 115 18.37 -6.01 13.60
N PRO A 116 17.49 -6.02 14.61
CA PRO A 116 17.38 -7.15 15.54
C PRO A 116 16.59 -8.30 14.89
N LEU A 117 17.10 -8.88 13.79
CA LEU A 117 16.37 -9.85 12.95
C LEU A 117 15.81 -11.07 13.72
N ASP A 118 16.51 -11.50 14.78
CA ASP A 118 16.06 -12.60 15.63
C ASP A 118 14.83 -12.23 16.48
N ASP A 119 14.66 -10.95 16.80
CA ASP A 119 13.54 -10.43 17.59
C ASP A 119 12.29 -10.17 16.74
N PHE A 120 12.39 -10.25 15.40
CA PHE A 120 11.24 -10.09 14.51
C PHE A 120 10.15 -11.10 14.86
N PRO A 121 8.91 -10.66 15.13
CA PRO A 121 7.83 -11.57 15.44
C PRO A 121 7.56 -12.46 14.23
N LEU A 122 7.47 -13.76 14.50
CA LEU A 122 7.18 -14.76 13.48
C LEU A 122 5.68 -14.77 13.21
N VAL A 123 5.28 -14.57 11.95
CA VAL A 123 3.92 -14.76 11.49
C VAL A 123 3.82 -16.14 10.83
N GLU A 124 3.05 -17.05 11.44
CA GLU A 124 2.89 -18.42 10.97
C GLU A 124 1.69 -18.60 10.02
N ASP A 125 0.70 -17.72 10.11
CA ASP A 125 -0.54 -17.74 9.34
C ASP A 125 -0.54 -16.67 8.22
N PHE A 126 0.59 -16.48 7.57
CA PHE A 126 0.75 -15.49 6.51
C PHE A 126 -0.09 -15.82 5.26
N GLU A 127 -0.75 -14.80 4.72
CA GLU A 127 -1.53 -14.85 3.49
C GLU A 127 -1.26 -13.61 2.60
N VAL A 128 -1.42 -13.78 1.29
CA VAL A 128 -1.55 -12.66 0.36
C VAL A 128 -3.04 -12.52 0.02
N SER A 129 -3.68 -11.52 0.61
CA SER A 129 -5.11 -11.29 0.42
C SER A 129 -5.35 -10.44 -0.82
N LEU A 130 -6.28 -10.88 -1.68
CA LEU A 130 -6.76 -10.11 -2.82
C LEU A 130 -8.07 -9.43 -2.46
N GLU A 131 -8.07 -8.10 -2.57
CA GLU A 131 -9.17 -7.23 -2.14
C GLU A 131 -9.64 -6.36 -3.30
N THR A 132 -10.95 -6.31 -3.56
CA THR A 132 -11.53 -5.45 -4.61
C THR A 132 -12.66 -4.58 -4.06
N VAL A 133 -12.73 -3.34 -4.54
CA VAL A 133 -13.89 -2.47 -4.28
C VAL A 133 -14.98 -2.81 -5.30
N VAL A 134 -16.06 -3.45 -4.87
CA VAL A 134 -17.13 -3.89 -5.77
C VAL A 134 -18.22 -2.85 -5.97
N ALA A 135 -18.40 -1.95 -5.01
CA ALA A 135 -19.39 -0.89 -5.09
C ALA A 135 -19.00 0.29 -4.21
N ARG A 136 -19.48 1.47 -4.60
CA ARG A 136 -19.71 2.57 -3.66
C ARG A 136 -21.00 2.25 -2.91
N HIS A 137 -20.87 1.77 -1.68
CA HIS A 137 -21.95 1.18 -0.89
C HIS A 137 -23.17 2.10 -0.82
N ASN A 138 -22.95 3.40 -0.61
CA ASN A 138 -24.03 4.40 -0.54
C ASN A 138 -24.40 5.06 -1.88
N MET A 139 -23.66 4.81 -2.97
CA MET A 139 -24.01 5.35 -4.31
C MET A 139 -24.57 4.29 -5.27
N GLN A 140 -24.64 3.01 -4.86
CA GLN A 140 -25.08 1.87 -5.70
C GLN A 140 -24.38 1.77 -7.08
N LYS A 141 -23.21 2.40 -7.21
CA LYS A 141 -22.44 2.41 -8.45
C LYS A 141 -21.43 1.28 -8.41
N MET A 142 -21.63 0.30 -9.30
CA MET A 142 -20.66 -0.76 -9.58
C MET A 142 -19.40 -0.14 -10.15
N LEU A 143 -18.25 -0.53 -9.61
CA LEU A 143 -16.94 -0.17 -10.16
C LEU A 143 -16.43 -1.32 -11.03
N VAL A 144 -15.55 -0.99 -11.99
CA VAL A 144 -14.77 -2.02 -12.69
C VAL A 144 -13.89 -2.68 -11.62
N PRO A 145 -14.05 -3.99 -11.37
CA PRO A 145 -13.35 -4.64 -10.27
C PRO A 145 -11.87 -4.79 -10.62
N TYR A 146 -11.04 -3.94 -10.03
CA TYR A 146 -9.62 -4.23 -9.84
C TYR A 146 -9.43 -4.75 -8.43
N PHE A 147 -8.44 -5.60 -8.21
CA PHE A 147 -8.02 -6.01 -6.88
C PHE A 147 -6.60 -5.56 -6.60
N THR A 148 -6.32 -5.36 -5.31
CA THR A 148 -4.99 -5.07 -4.79
C THR A 148 -4.53 -6.25 -3.93
N ALA A 149 -3.26 -6.62 -4.04
CA ALA A 149 -2.64 -7.57 -3.12
C ALA A 149 -2.25 -6.88 -1.80
N ARG A 150 -2.56 -7.53 -0.69
CA ARG A 150 -2.22 -7.09 0.67
C ARG A 150 -1.53 -8.22 1.42
N LEU A 151 -0.49 -7.87 2.17
CA LEU A 151 0.16 -8.78 3.11
C LEU A 151 -0.73 -8.88 4.35
N TYR A 152 -1.16 -10.10 4.69
CA TYR A 152 -2.20 -10.32 5.70
C TYR A 152 -1.86 -11.50 6.62
N SER A 153 -2.38 -11.45 7.84
CA SER A 153 -2.39 -12.54 8.81
C SER A 153 -3.78 -12.58 9.46
N PRO A 154 -4.50 -13.71 9.46
CA PRO A 154 -5.78 -13.83 10.16
C PRO A 154 -5.71 -13.46 11.64
N SER A 155 -4.58 -13.74 12.32
CA SER A 155 -4.39 -13.42 13.73
C SER A 155 -3.96 -11.98 14.01
N HIS A 156 -3.31 -11.30 13.06
CA HIS A 156 -2.69 -9.99 13.28
C HIS A 156 -3.25 -8.86 12.41
N GLY A 157 -4.05 -9.17 11.38
CA GLY A 157 -4.60 -8.20 10.44
C GLY A 157 -3.66 -7.92 9.26
N SER A 158 -3.70 -6.69 8.74
CA SER A 158 -2.85 -6.26 7.63
C SER A 158 -1.41 -6.03 8.09
N LEU A 159 -0.47 -6.70 7.43
CA LEU A 159 0.97 -6.59 7.68
C LEU A 159 1.65 -5.53 6.77
N GLY A 160 0.91 -5.00 5.81
CA GLY A 160 1.41 -4.07 4.80
C GLY A 160 0.64 -4.14 3.48
N SER A 161 0.74 -3.09 2.66
CA SER A 161 0.11 -3.05 1.33
C SER A 161 1.01 -2.36 0.32
N PHE A 162 0.95 -2.82 -0.93
CA PHE A 162 1.68 -2.20 -2.04
C PHE A 162 0.91 -0.98 -2.55
N SER A 163 1.58 0.17 -2.69
CA SER A 163 0.99 1.34 -3.33
C SER A 163 0.98 1.15 -4.86
N GLY A 164 -0.21 1.19 -5.45
CA GLY A 164 -0.39 1.55 -6.86
C GLY A 164 -0.25 0.46 -7.94
N ARG A 165 0.67 -0.52 -7.87
CA ARG A 165 0.95 -1.40 -9.04
C ARG A 165 0.76 -2.90 -8.92
N ILE A 166 0.68 -3.46 -7.72
CA ILE A 166 0.26 -4.87 -7.59
C ILE A 166 -1.28 -4.91 -7.65
N GLN A 167 -1.77 -4.44 -8.80
CA GLN A 167 -3.14 -4.49 -9.23
C GLN A 167 -3.37 -5.74 -10.07
N SER A 168 -4.64 -6.07 -10.23
CA SER A 168 -5.18 -7.21 -10.95
C SER A 168 -4.42 -7.55 -12.24
N ASP A 169 -4.25 -6.56 -13.11
CA ASP A 169 -3.74 -6.73 -14.46
C ASP A 169 -2.24 -7.07 -14.49
N TYR A 170 -1.48 -6.69 -13.46
CA TYR A 170 -0.06 -7.01 -13.37
C TYR A 170 0.18 -8.42 -12.84
N MET A 171 -0.55 -8.81 -11.78
CA MET A 171 -0.41 -10.13 -11.14
C MET A 171 -0.79 -11.29 -12.06
N CYS A 172 -1.73 -11.07 -12.98
CA CYS A 172 -2.22 -12.13 -13.84
C CYS A 172 -1.27 -12.46 -15.00
N ARG A 173 -0.25 -11.62 -15.25
CA ARG A 173 0.71 -11.80 -16.33
C ARG A 173 1.56 -13.06 -16.13
N SER A 174 2.08 -13.58 -17.25
CA SER A 174 2.97 -14.74 -17.24
C SER A 174 4.38 -14.40 -16.76
N ASP A 175 4.79 -13.14 -16.90
CA ASP A 175 6.09 -12.60 -16.47
C ASP A 175 6.02 -11.92 -15.09
N PHE A 176 4.90 -12.04 -14.37
CA PHE A 176 4.83 -11.58 -12.99
C PHE A 176 5.85 -12.34 -12.13
N VAL A 177 6.61 -11.60 -11.34
CA VAL A 177 7.51 -12.17 -10.35
C VAL A 177 7.04 -11.73 -8.97
N ILE A 178 7.15 -12.66 -8.03
CA ILE A 178 6.80 -12.44 -6.63
C ILE A 178 7.71 -11.34 -6.06
N PRO A 179 7.15 -10.33 -5.38
CA PRO A 179 7.93 -9.32 -4.67
C PRO A 179 8.90 -9.99 -3.70
N HIS A 180 10.17 -9.66 -3.81
CA HIS A 180 11.23 -10.16 -2.94
C HIS A 180 12.33 -9.09 -2.84
N GLY A 181 13.37 -9.37 -2.07
CA GLY A 181 14.54 -8.52 -2.00
C GLY A 181 15.58 -9.20 -1.15
N ASP A 182 16.82 -8.75 -1.24
CA ASP A 182 17.87 -9.14 -0.30
C ASP A 182 18.37 -7.92 0.48
N PHE A 183 19.27 -8.12 1.44
CA PHE A 183 19.78 -7.01 2.23
C PHE A 183 20.61 -6.00 1.42
N THR A 184 21.12 -6.38 0.25
CA THR A 184 21.82 -5.47 -0.67
C THR A 184 20.85 -4.69 -1.55
N LEU A 185 19.76 -5.33 -1.97
CA LEU A 185 18.71 -4.76 -2.81
C LEU A 185 17.33 -5.19 -2.28
N PRO A 186 16.76 -4.45 -1.31
CA PRO A 186 15.52 -4.83 -0.61
C PRO A 186 14.26 -4.47 -1.41
N TYR A 187 14.40 -4.37 -2.73
CA TYR A 187 13.38 -3.89 -3.65
C TYR A 187 13.37 -4.80 -4.88
N TYR A 188 12.34 -5.62 -5.05
CA TYR A 188 12.16 -6.37 -6.29
C TYR A 188 11.77 -5.42 -7.43
N ASP A 189 10.90 -4.46 -7.12
CA ASP A 189 10.64 -3.28 -7.93
C ASP A 189 10.73 -2.04 -7.05
N LEU A 190 10.93 -0.89 -7.68
CA LEU A 190 11.17 0.36 -6.98
C LEU A 190 9.89 0.99 -6.39
N GLU A 191 8.74 0.33 -6.56
CA GLU A 191 7.44 0.80 -6.05
C GLU A 191 7.12 0.22 -4.67
N GLN A 192 7.76 -0.88 -4.30
CA GLN A 192 7.87 -1.29 -2.89
C GLN A 192 8.43 -0.15 -2.04
N GLY A 193 9.35 0.64 -2.59
CA GLY A 193 10.25 1.54 -1.87
C GLY A 193 9.66 2.69 -1.07
N VAL A 194 8.36 2.94 -1.06
CA VAL A 194 7.76 4.03 -0.26
C VAL A 194 7.15 3.52 1.05
N ASP A 195 6.48 2.36 1.01
CA ASP A 195 5.66 1.89 2.14
C ASP A 195 6.13 0.54 2.69
N LEU A 196 6.89 -0.22 1.89
CA LEU A 196 7.32 -1.58 2.21
C LEU A 196 8.81 -1.79 1.96
N LEU A 197 9.46 -2.46 2.91
CA LEU A 197 10.79 -3.01 2.74
C LEU A 197 10.68 -4.53 2.85
N ILE A 198 11.13 -5.26 1.83
CA ILE A 198 11.12 -6.71 1.80
C ILE A 198 12.56 -7.19 1.60
N MET A 199 13.02 -8.03 2.51
CA MET A 199 14.34 -8.65 2.41
C MET A 199 14.28 -10.08 2.90
N GLU A 200 15.06 -10.98 2.31
CA GLU A 200 15.09 -12.39 2.67
C GLU A 200 16.50 -12.89 3.02
N ASP A 201 16.55 -13.88 3.90
CA ASP A 201 17.69 -14.79 4.07
C ASP A 201 17.29 -16.21 3.63
N ASP A 202 18.13 -17.21 3.91
CA ASP A 202 17.85 -18.61 3.55
C ASP A 202 16.59 -19.20 4.23
N ARG A 203 16.08 -18.57 5.29
CA ARG A 203 15.04 -19.10 6.19
C ARG A 203 13.77 -18.26 6.19
N PHE A 204 13.91 -16.94 6.15
CA PHE A 204 12.84 -16.00 6.40
C PHE A 204 12.78 -14.89 5.35
N VAL A 205 11.56 -14.45 5.08
CA VAL A 205 11.27 -13.17 4.46
C VAL A 205 10.87 -12.22 5.57
N TYR A 206 11.60 -11.12 5.67
CA TYR A 206 11.34 -10.02 6.58
C TYR A 206 10.50 -8.97 5.84
N VAL A 207 9.53 -8.39 6.53
CA VAL A 207 8.68 -7.33 6.00
C VAL A 207 8.67 -6.21 7.02
N LEU A 208 9.05 -5.01 6.58
CA LEU A 208 8.82 -3.78 7.33
C LEU A 208 7.81 -2.95 6.55
N SER A 209 6.74 -2.52 7.23
CA SER A 209 5.77 -1.59 6.68
C SER A 209 5.84 -0.28 7.45
N GLY A 210 5.89 0.82 6.72
CA GLY A 210 5.63 2.14 7.28
C GLY A 210 4.17 2.53 7.06
N ASP A 211 3.71 3.50 7.86
CA ASP A 211 2.44 4.17 7.63
C ASP A 211 2.71 5.58 7.09
N TRP A 212 2.70 5.72 5.77
CA TRP A 212 2.88 7.01 5.10
C TRP A 212 1.84 8.04 5.56
N GLU A 213 0.60 7.62 5.86
CA GLU A 213 -0.47 8.51 6.28
C GLU A 213 -0.20 9.12 7.65
N ASN A 214 0.42 8.38 8.58
CA ASN A 214 0.82 8.91 9.89
C ASN A 214 2.04 9.83 9.85
N HIS A 215 2.91 9.68 8.84
CA HIS A 215 4.12 10.50 8.70
C HIS A 215 3.88 11.79 7.90
N ASN A 216 2.63 12.03 7.44
CA ASN A 216 2.19 13.21 6.68
C ASN A 216 2.16 14.52 7.49
N SER A 217 3.33 15.05 7.80
CA SER A 217 3.52 16.49 8.03
C SER A 217 3.61 17.25 6.69
N GLY A 218 2.72 17.00 5.73
CA GLY A 218 2.54 17.83 4.51
C GLY A 218 3.74 18.02 3.58
N GLN A 219 4.89 17.40 3.82
CA GLN A 219 6.09 17.52 2.99
C GLN A 219 6.23 16.32 2.05
N LEU A 220 5.34 16.27 1.06
CA LEU A 220 5.24 15.20 0.06
C LEU A 220 6.48 14.98 -0.83
N TYR A 221 7.60 15.71 -0.68
CA TYR A 221 8.54 15.87 -1.79
C TYR A 221 10.04 15.97 -1.46
N VAL A 222 10.50 15.70 -0.24
CA VAL A 222 11.92 15.93 0.06
C VAL A 222 12.56 14.75 0.78
N TRP A 223 13.55 14.16 0.12
CA TRP A 223 14.65 13.32 0.58
C TRP A 223 14.98 13.42 2.07
N GLN A 224 14.17 12.82 2.93
CA GLN A 224 14.50 12.77 4.35
C GLN A 224 14.65 11.31 4.73
N ARG A 225 15.86 11.00 5.19
CA ARG A 225 16.13 9.90 6.10
C ARG A 225 15.03 9.88 7.16
N ILE A 226 14.08 8.96 7.05
CA ILE A 226 12.95 8.88 7.98
C ILE A 226 13.40 7.98 9.13
N GLU A 227 13.63 8.59 10.29
CA GLU A 227 13.93 7.85 11.52
C GLU A 227 12.64 7.27 12.09
N ASN A 228 12.65 6.00 12.50
CA ASN A 228 11.50 5.31 13.13
C ASN A 228 10.25 5.24 12.23
N TYR A 229 10.44 5.13 10.90
CA TYR A 229 9.34 5.08 9.93
C TYR A 229 8.46 3.83 10.04
N TYR A 230 9.08 2.71 10.40
CA TYR A 230 8.41 1.41 10.41
C TYR A 230 7.72 1.17 11.75
N ASP A 231 6.39 1.18 11.71
CA ASP A 231 5.51 0.83 12.83
C ASP A 231 5.10 -0.65 12.82
N SER A 232 5.35 -1.34 11.71
CA SER A 232 5.11 -2.76 11.53
C SER A 232 6.37 -3.46 11.03
N TRP A 233 6.78 -4.53 11.70
CA TRP A 233 7.93 -5.34 11.33
C TRP A 233 7.71 -6.80 11.76
N VAL A 234 7.83 -7.72 10.80
CA VAL A 234 7.56 -9.15 10.97
C VAL A 234 8.55 -9.99 10.17
N LYS A 235 8.69 -11.26 10.55
CA LYS A 235 9.33 -12.28 9.71
C LYS A 235 8.37 -13.42 9.41
N ILE A 236 8.50 -13.98 8.22
CA ILE A 236 7.65 -15.03 7.67
C ILE A 236 8.58 -16.14 7.18
N LYS A 237 8.24 -17.42 7.40
CA LYS A 237 9.02 -18.51 6.81
C LYS A 237 9.02 -18.37 5.29
N ARG A 238 10.20 -18.48 4.67
CA ARG A 238 10.37 -18.25 3.23
C ARG A 238 9.40 -19.08 2.38
N GLU A 239 9.28 -20.38 2.66
CA GLU A 239 8.34 -21.28 1.98
C GLU A 239 6.88 -20.81 2.09
N ALA A 240 6.45 -20.36 3.26
CA ALA A 240 5.09 -19.87 3.48
C ALA A 240 4.83 -18.57 2.68
N TYR A 241 5.82 -17.68 2.63
CA TYR A 241 5.73 -16.44 1.86
C TYR A 241 5.48 -16.69 0.37
N TYR A 242 6.34 -17.50 -0.27
CA TYR A 242 6.21 -17.80 -1.69
C TYR A 242 4.95 -18.62 -1.99
N SER A 243 4.59 -19.59 -1.15
CA SER A 243 3.37 -20.38 -1.32
C SER A 243 2.11 -19.51 -1.28
N ALA A 244 2.05 -18.52 -0.38
CA ALA A 244 0.93 -17.59 -0.29
C ALA A 244 0.80 -16.72 -1.55
N TRP A 245 1.92 -16.25 -2.09
CA TRP A 245 1.95 -15.52 -3.36
C TRP A 245 1.53 -16.36 -4.55
N GLU A 246 2.03 -17.60 -4.67
CA GLU A 246 1.63 -18.53 -5.73
C GLU A 246 0.12 -18.75 -5.73
N ASN A 247 -0.47 -18.95 -4.55
CA ASN A 247 -1.93 -19.06 -4.39
C ASN A 247 -2.65 -17.77 -4.85
N ALA A 248 -2.17 -16.59 -4.45
CA ALA A 248 -2.74 -15.33 -4.89
C ALA A 248 -2.63 -15.12 -6.41
N ILE A 249 -1.52 -15.50 -7.04
CA ILE A 249 -1.36 -15.45 -8.52
C ILE A 249 -2.36 -16.38 -9.21
N LEU A 250 -2.58 -17.59 -8.69
CA LEU A 250 -3.59 -18.52 -9.23
C LEU A 250 -5.00 -17.95 -9.12
N GLN A 251 -5.34 -17.34 -7.98
CA GLN A 251 -6.62 -16.69 -7.77
C GLN A 251 -6.82 -15.49 -8.70
N SER A 252 -5.79 -14.67 -8.88
CA SER A 252 -5.75 -13.57 -9.85
C SER A 252 -6.04 -14.07 -11.26
N ARG A 253 -5.31 -15.07 -11.75
CA ARG A 253 -5.52 -15.65 -13.09
C ARG A 253 -6.91 -16.25 -13.26
N ALA A 254 -7.44 -16.92 -12.24
CA ALA A 254 -8.79 -17.47 -12.26
C ALA A 254 -9.88 -16.39 -12.32
N PHE A 255 -9.64 -15.24 -11.70
CA PHE A 255 -10.52 -14.07 -11.80
C PHE A 255 -10.53 -13.51 -13.22
N HIS A 256 -9.35 -13.23 -13.79
CA HIS A 256 -9.21 -12.68 -15.14
C HIS A 256 -9.66 -13.64 -16.25
N GLY A 257 -9.44 -14.94 -16.09
CA GLY A 257 -9.93 -15.96 -17.03
C GLY A 257 -11.46 -16.02 -17.12
N LYS A 258 -12.18 -15.60 -16.08
CA LYS A 258 -13.65 -15.46 -16.12
C LYS A 258 -14.09 -14.17 -16.80
N GLU A 259 -13.29 -13.11 -16.71
CA GLU A 259 -13.61 -11.78 -17.26
C GLU A 259 -13.05 -11.57 -18.68
N GLY A 260 -12.17 -12.45 -19.17
CA GLY A 260 -11.62 -12.42 -20.53
C GLY A 260 -10.51 -11.38 -20.72
N SER A 261 -9.90 -10.90 -19.63
CA SER A 261 -8.88 -9.85 -19.66
C SER A 261 -7.67 -10.21 -18.80
N CYS A 262 -6.63 -10.75 -19.43
CA CYS A 262 -5.23 -10.44 -19.12
C CYS A 262 -4.65 -9.84 -20.42
#